data_AF-A0A9E7EAA4-F1
#
_entry.id   AF-A0A9E7EAA4-F1
#
_cell.length_a   1.000
_cell.length_b   1.000
_cell.length_c   1.000
_cell.angle_alpha   90.00
_cell.angle_beta   90.00
_cell.angle_gamma   90.00
#
_symmetry.space_group_name_H-M   'P 1'
#
loop_
_entity.id
_entity.type
_entity.pdbx_description
1 polymer ?
#
loop_
_entity_poly.entity_id
_entity_poly.type
_entity_poly.pdbx_seq_one_letter_code
_entity_poly.pdbx_strand_id
1 'polypeptide(L)'
;MTGEATLRKAIGGVLGFFILLLIGILAFSIRLFSVIKYESVIHEFDPYFNYRITQFLTRNGIYDFWNWFDDRTWYPLGRVIGGTVYPGLTPTAGSIWWYVCQVHCVWAAAEAYSAPSIVLTSHSHDGLHVFDDFREAYAWLRHNTDVDDKVASWWDYGYQTTAMANRTVIVDNNTWNNTHIATVGTAMSSPEKPAWEIFDSLDVKYVMVVFGGLVGYPSDDINKILWMVPIGGGVFPHIREPDYLRDGQYRIDAHATPTMLNCLMYKLSYYRFVETDGKGFDRVRRTETGKKHFELTHFEEVFTTHHWIVRIYKLKPPKNRIRGKSKKSKSNSKANSTSKSKRNGNARKNPPAVK
;
A
#
# COMPACT_ATOMS: atom_id res chain seq x y z
N MET A 1 -1.19 -55.55 -34.98
CA MET A 1 -2.50 -54.84 -35.00
C MET A 1 -2.40 -53.34 -34.66
N THR A 2 -1.31 -52.84 -34.07
CA THR A 2 -1.16 -51.42 -33.68
C THR A 2 -0.69 -50.49 -34.82
N GLY A 3 0.18 -50.95 -35.73
CA GLY A 3 0.72 -50.11 -36.81
C GLY A 3 -0.30 -49.69 -37.88
N GLU A 4 -1.28 -50.55 -38.17
CA GLU A 4 -2.33 -50.26 -39.16
C GLU A 4 -3.29 -49.16 -38.68
N ALA A 5 -3.54 -49.09 -37.36
CA ALA A 5 -4.37 -48.06 -36.74
C ALA A 5 -3.67 -46.69 -36.74
N THR A 6 -2.34 -46.65 -36.56
CA THR A 6 -1.54 -45.42 -36.60
C THR A 6 -1.46 -44.87 -38.03
N LEU A 7 -1.30 -45.74 -39.03
CA LEU A 7 -1.28 -45.34 -40.44
C LEU A 7 -2.64 -44.76 -40.89
N ARG A 8 -3.75 -45.38 -40.49
CA ARG A 8 -5.10 -44.88 -40.77
C ARG A 8 -5.36 -43.51 -40.14
N LYS A 9 -4.88 -43.26 -38.91
CA LYS A 9 -4.96 -41.94 -38.26
C LYS A 9 -4.11 -40.89 -38.98
N ALA A 10 -2.90 -41.23 -39.40
CA ALA A 10 -2.02 -40.32 -40.14
C ALA A 10 -2.60 -39.94 -41.51
N ILE A 11 -3.10 -40.92 -42.27
CA ILE A 11 -3.79 -40.69 -43.55
C ILE A 11 -5.06 -39.85 -43.35
N GLY A 12 -5.83 -40.13 -42.30
CA GLY A 12 -7.00 -39.32 -41.94
C GLY A 12 -6.66 -37.86 -41.61
N GLY A 13 -5.54 -37.62 -40.92
CA GLY A 13 -5.05 -36.27 -40.63
C GLY A 13 -4.62 -35.51 -41.89
N VAL A 14 -3.88 -36.17 -42.79
CA VAL A 14 -3.45 -35.59 -44.07
C VAL A 14 -4.64 -35.29 -44.98
N LEU A 15 -5.61 -36.22 -45.07
CA LEU A 15 -6.83 -36.02 -45.82
C LEU A 15 -7.67 -34.86 -45.25
N GLY A 16 -7.78 -34.79 -43.92
CA GLY A 16 -8.47 -33.69 -43.23
C GLY A 16 -7.82 -32.34 -43.51
N PHE A 17 -6.50 -32.25 -43.46
CA PHE A 17 -5.76 -31.04 -43.83
C PHE A 17 -6.03 -30.64 -45.28
N PHE A 18 -6.01 -31.60 -46.21
CA PHE A 18 -6.24 -31.33 -47.63
C PHE A 18 -7.67 -30.86 -47.91
N ILE A 19 -8.66 -31.45 -47.24
CA ILE A 19 -10.07 -31.03 -47.32
C ILE A 19 -10.22 -29.59 -46.79
N LEU A 20 -9.63 -29.27 -45.64
CA LEU A 20 -9.66 -27.91 -45.07
C LEU A 20 -8.99 -26.88 -45.99
N LEU A 21 -7.87 -27.26 -46.63
CA LEU A 21 -7.18 -26.42 -47.60
C LEU A 21 -8.04 -26.17 -48.85
N LEU A 22 -8.70 -27.21 -49.39
CA LEU A 22 -9.63 -27.08 -50.51
C LEU A 22 -10.82 -26.18 -50.17
N ILE A 23 -11.39 -26.32 -48.97
CA ILE A 23 -12.47 -25.44 -48.48
C ILE A 23 -11.96 -24.00 -48.40
N GLY A 24 -10.74 -23.77 -47.89
CA GLY A 24 -10.12 -22.46 -47.82
C GLY A 24 -9.91 -21.83 -49.20
N ILE A 25 -9.39 -22.59 -50.17
CA ILE A 25 -9.20 -22.14 -51.56
C ILE A 25 -10.55 -21.81 -52.19
N LEU A 26 -11.55 -22.69 -52.06
CA LEU A 26 -12.88 -22.46 -52.62
C LEU A 26 -13.55 -21.22 -52.03
N ALA A 27 -13.47 -21.04 -50.71
CA ALA A 27 -13.99 -19.86 -50.03
C ALA A 27 -13.31 -18.56 -50.51
N PHE A 28 -11.98 -18.60 -50.71
CA PHE A 28 -11.22 -17.49 -51.28
C PHE A 28 -11.63 -17.20 -52.73
N SER A 29 -11.76 -18.23 -53.57
CA SER A 29 -12.18 -18.09 -54.96
C SER A 29 -13.59 -17.51 -55.09
N ILE A 30 -14.54 -17.90 -54.24
CA ILE A 30 -15.90 -17.32 -54.20
C ILE A 30 -15.85 -15.83 -53.87
N ARG A 31 -14.99 -15.41 -52.93
CA ARG A 31 -14.81 -13.99 -52.59
C ARG A 31 -14.13 -13.22 -53.72
N LEU A 32 -13.16 -13.83 -54.39
CA LEU A 32 -12.44 -13.23 -55.52
C LEU A 32 -13.32 -13.09 -56.77
N PHE A 33 -14.29 -13.99 -56.96
CA PHE A 33 -15.21 -13.98 -58.10
C PHE A 33 -15.97 -12.66 -58.25
N SER A 34 -16.40 -12.05 -57.13
CA SER A 34 -17.07 -10.75 -57.14
C SER A 34 -16.17 -9.63 -57.66
N VAL A 35 -14.86 -9.69 -57.36
CA VAL A 35 -13.87 -8.69 -57.77
C VAL A 35 -13.55 -8.82 -59.27
N ILE A 36 -13.46 -10.06 -59.77
CA ILE A 36 -13.17 -10.34 -61.18
C ILE A 36 -14.34 -9.93 -62.10
N LYS A 37 -15.58 -10.12 -61.65
CA LYS A 37 -16.78 -9.95 -62.49
C LYS A 37 -17.30 -8.52 -62.61
N TYR A 38 -17.13 -7.69 -61.58
CA TYR A 38 -17.84 -6.40 -61.48
C TYR A 38 -16.93 -5.15 -61.58
N GLU A 39 -15.68 -5.30 -62.04
CA GLU A 39 -14.63 -4.26 -62.01
C GLU A 39 -14.39 -3.69 -60.59
N SER A 40 -13.32 -2.91 -60.39
CA SER A 40 -13.03 -2.24 -59.11
C SER A 40 -13.99 -1.06 -58.85
N VAL A 41 -15.28 -1.29 -59.03
CA VAL A 41 -16.36 -0.36 -58.74
C VAL A 41 -16.48 -0.28 -57.23
N ILE A 42 -16.11 0.89 -56.71
CA ILE A 42 -16.10 1.37 -55.32
C ILE A 42 -16.97 0.52 -54.36
N HIS A 43 -16.33 -0.36 -53.59
CA HIS A 43 -16.95 -1.01 -52.42
C HIS A 43 -16.95 -0.01 -51.25
N GLU A 44 -17.89 0.92 -51.33
CA GLU A 44 -17.97 2.15 -50.54
C GLU A 44 -18.33 1.94 -49.06
N PHE A 45 -17.52 2.50 -48.16
CA PHE A 45 -17.76 2.95 -46.76
C PHE A 45 -18.65 2.16 -45.76
N ASP A 46 -19.07 0.92 -46.06
CA ASP A 46 -19.90 0.12 -45.16
C ASP A 46 -19.27 -0.28 -43.79
N PRO A 47 -17.95 -0.14 -43.50
CA PRO A 47 -17.43 -0.41 -42.16
C PRO A 47 -18.04 0.44 -41.06
N TYR A 48 -18.39 1.71 -41.33
CA TYR A 48 -19.00 2.58 -40.31
C TYR A 48 -20.45 2.21 -40.01
N PHE A 49 -21.19 1.77 -41.02
CA PHE A 49 -22.54 1.24 -40.86
C PHE A 49 -22.51 -0.04 -40.00
N ASN A 50 -21.64 -0.98 -40.35
CA ASN A 50 -21.46 -2.22 -39.60
C ASN A 50 -20.96 -1.98 -38.17
N TYR A 51 -20.06 -1.02 -37.96
CA TYR A 51 -19.61 -0.61 -36.63
C TYR A 51 -20.77 -0.05 -35.79
N ARG A 52 -21.56 0.89 -36.33
CA ARG A 52 -22.73 1.47 -35.63
C ARG A 52 -23.76 0.42 -35.26
N ILE A 53 -24.03 -0.49 -36.17
CA ILE A 53 -24.97 -1.60 -35.98
C ILE A 53 -24.46 -2.57 -34.90
N THR A 54 -23.17 -2.87 -34.91
CA THR A 54 -22.53 -3.68 -33.85
C THR A 54 -22.53 -2.96 -32.51
N GLN A 55 -22.36 -1.64 -32.50
CA GLN A 55 -22.45 -0.81 -31.29
C GLN A 55 -23.87 -0.79 -30.73
N PHE A 56 -24.90 -0.75 -31.58
CA PHE A 56 -26.30 -0.87 -31.16
C PHE A 56 -26.59 -2.28 -30.60
N LEU A 57 -26.15 -3.33 -31.31
CA LEU A 57 -26.28 -4.73 -30.88
C LEU A 57 -25.66 -4.96 -29.50
N THR A 58 -24.44 -4.48 -29.29
CA THR A 58 -23.70 -4.71 -28.03
C THR A 58 -24.28 -3.94 -26.85
N ARG A 59 -24.98 -2.81 -27.08
CA ARG A 59 -25.57 -1.97 -26.03
C ARG A 59 -27.01 -2.32 -25.68
N ASN A 60 -27.85 -2.58 -26.68
CA ASN A 60 -29.29 -2.80 -26.52
C ASN A 60 -29.65 -4.30 -26.56
N GLY A 61 -28.70 -5.16 -26.93
CA GLY A 61 -28.90 -6.60 -26.99
C GLY A 61 -29.54 -7.06 -28.31
N ILE A 62 -29.64 -8.39 -28.45
CA ILE A 62 -30.04 -9.05 -29.70
C ILE A 62 -31.51 -8.78 -30.05
N TYR A 63 -32.39 -8.73 -29.04
CA TYR A 63 -33.83 -8.55 -29.24
C TYR A 63 -34.17 -7.17 -29.80
N ASP A 64 -33.63 -6.11 -29.18
CA ASP A 64 -33.84 -4.74 -29.65
C ASP A 64 -33.15 -4.52 -30.99
N PHE A 65 -31.98 -5.13 -31.21
CA PHE A 65 -31.30 -5.12 -32.49
C PHE A 65 -32.15 -5.72 -33.62
N TRP A 66 -32.80 -6.85 -33.38
CA TRP A 66 -33.62 -7.54 -34.39
C TRP A 66 -34.86 -6.73 -34.77
N ASN A 67 -35.40 -5.95 -33.83
CA ASN A 67 -36.57 -5.10 -34.04
C ASN A 67 -36.21 -3.64 -34.37
N TRP A 68 -34.93 -3.33 -34.55
CA TRP A 68 -34.49 -1.95 -34.72
C TRP A 68 -34.79 -1.40 -36.12
N PHE A 69 -35.50 -0.27 -36.15
CA PHE A 69 -35.67 0.58 -37.32
C PHE A 69 -34.72 1.78 -37.26
N ASP A 70 -33.84 1.89 -38.24
CA ASP A 70 -32.86 2.96 -38.36
C ASP A 70 -33.36 4.05 -39.32
N ASP A 71 -33.78 5.17 -38.76
CA ASP A 71 -34.28 6.35 -39.46
C ASP A 71 -33.17 7.13 -40.19
N ARG A 72 -31.89 6.87 -39.86
CA ARG A 72 -30.75 7.66 -40.38
C ARG A 72 -30.10 7.09 -41.63
N THR A 73 -30.35 5.82 -41.95
CA THR A 73 -29.64 5.17 -43.07
C THR A 73 -30.11 5.69 -44.42
N TRP A 74 -31.41 5.91 -44.64
CA TRP A 74 -31.96 6.44 -45.89
C TRP A 74 -33.10 7.43 -45.62
N TYR A 75 -33.02 8.66 -46.12
CA TYR A 75 -34.13 9.61 -46.02
C TYR A 75 -35.00 9.55 -47.30
N PRO A 76 -36.35 9.56 -47.20
CA PRO A 76 -37.18 9.65 -46.00
C PRO A 76 -37.59 8.29 -45.40
N LEU A 77 -37.17 7.16 -45.99
CA LEU A 77 -37.79 5.85 -45.75
C LEU A 77 -37.20 5.02 -44.59
N GLY A 78 -36.01 5.37 -44.08
CA GLY A 78 -35.28 4.59 -43.09
C GLY A 78 -34.89 3.19 -43.56
N ARG A 79 -34.50 2.32 -42.62
CA ARG A 79 -34.17 0.90 -42.87
C ARG A 79 -34.43 0.03 -41.64
N VAL A 80 -35.15 -1.07 -41.80
CA VAL A 80 -35.27 -2.12 -40.77
C VAL A 80 -33.95 -2.90 -40.70
N ILE A 81 -33.21 -2.82 -39.61
CA ILE A 81 -31.86 -3.37 -39.51
C ILE A 81 -31.87 -4.89 -39.32
N GLY A 82 -32.66 -5.41 -38.38
CA GLY A 82 -32.64 -6.83 -38.02
C GLY A 82 -32.93 -7.80 -39.18
N GLY A 83 -33.78 -7.40 -40.13
CA GLY A 83 -34.12 -8.23 -41.30
C GLY A 83 -33.29 -7.98 -42.56
N THR A 84 -32.47 -6.92 -42.60
CA THR A 84 -31.77 -6.50 -43.83
C THR A 84 -30.26 -6.53 -43.74
N VAL A 85 -29.69 -6.72 -42.55
CA VAL A 85 -28.24 -6.85 -42.35
C VAL A 85 -27.79 -8.29 -42.59
N TYR A 86 -26.60 -8.45 -43.17
CA TYR A 86 -26.00 -9.77 -43.35
C TYR A 86 -25.77 -10.43 -41.98
N PRO A 87 -26.30 -11.66 -41.74
CA PRO A 87 -26.25 -12.30 -40.42
C PRO A 87 -24.84 -12.71 -39.99
N GLY A 88 -23.84 -12.61 -40.87
CA GLY A 88 -22.46 -13.02 -40.55
C GLY A 88 -21.67 -11.97 -39.77
N LEU A 89 -21.61 -10.73 -40.23
CA LEU A 89 -20.59 -9.78 -39.78
C LEU A 89 -20.91 -9.17 -38.42
N THR A 90 -22.10 -8.57 -38.26
CA THR A 90 -22.50 -7.90 -37.02
C THR A 90 -22.63 -8.87 -35.83
N PRO A 91 -23.32 -10.02 -35.94
CA PRO A 91 -23.45 -10.94 -34.82
C PRO A 91 -22.11 -11.56 -34.41
N THR A 92 -21.23 -11.87 -35.37
CA THR A 92 -19.88 -12.38 -35.07
C THR A 92 -19.04 -11.33 -34.37
N ALA A 93 -19.04 -10.09 -34.85
CA ALA A 93 -18.30 -9.00 -34.20
C ALA A 93 -18.83 -8.71 -32.78
N GLY A 94 -20.15 -8.67 -32.59
CA GLY A 94 -20.78 -8.52 -31.27
C GLY A 94 -20.45 -9.67 -30.33
N SER A 95 -20.44 -10.91 -30.82
CA SER A 95 -20.10 -12.10 -30.04
C SER A 95 -18.63 -12.12 -29.62
N ILE A 96 -17.71 -11.76 -30.52
CA ILE A 96 -16.28 -11.62 -30.19
C ILE A 96 -16.09 -10.52 -29.15
N TRP A 97 -16.74 -9.37 -29.32
CA TRP A 97 -16.68 -8.28 -28.34
C TRP A 97 -17.15 -8.73 -26.97
N TRP A 98 -18.34 -9.34 -26.86
CA TRP A 98 -18.83 -9.86 -25.59
C TRP A 98 -17.91 -10.90 -24.98
N TYR A 99 -17.41 -11.86 -25.76
CA TYR A 99 -16.50 -12.87 -25.27
C TYR A 99 -15.22 -12.26 -24.69
N VAL A 100 -14.60 -11.32 -25.41
CA VAL A 100 -13.40 -10.61 -24.93
C VAL A 100 -13.71 -9.81 -23.68
N CYS A 101 -14.84 -9.09 -23.63
CA CYS A 101 -15.26 -8.36 -22.43
C CYS A 101 -15.46 -9.30 -21.23
N GLN A 102 -16.12 -10.44 -21.41
CA GLN A 102 -16.33 -11.40 -20.33
C GLN A 102 -15.00 -11.96 -19.82
N VAL A 103 -14.13 -12.41 -20.71
CA VAL A 103 -12.81 -12.93 -20.34
C VAL A 103 -11.99 -11.84 -19.64
N HIS A 104 -12.00 -10.61 -20.16
CA HIS A 104 -11.30 -9.48 -19.55
C HIS A 104 -11.85 -9.16 -18.16
N CYS A 105 -13.17 -9.08 -17.99
CA CYS A 105 -13.80 -8.81 -16.70
C CYS A 105 -13.48 -9.90 -15.67
N VAL A 106 -13.53 -11.17 -16.07
CA VAL A 106 -13.18 -12.29 -15.17
C VAL A 106 -11.71 -12.23 -14.80
N TRP A 107 -10.81 -12.02 -15.77
CA TRP A 107 -9.38 -11.89 -15.50
C TRP A 107 -9.07 -10.69 -14.60
N ALA A 108 -9.63 -9.51 -14.89
CA ALA A 108 -9.43 -8.31 -14.10
C ALA A 108 -9.98 -8.49 -12.66
N ALA A 109 -11.16 -9.11 -12.51
CA ALA A 109 -11.72 -9.42 -11.20
C ALA A 109 -10.82 -10.36 -10.38
N ALA A 110 -10.29 -11.42 -11.02
CA ALA A 110 -9.50 -12.45 -10.37
C ALA A 110 -8.03 -12.08 -10.09
N GLU A 111 -7.44 -11.20 -10.91
CA GLU A 111 -6.02 -10.86 -10.77
C GLU A 111 -5.80 -9.48 -10.15
N ALA A 112 -6.63 -8.48 -10.51
CA ALA A 112 -6.40 -7.10 -10.08
C ALA A 112 -7.24 -6.70 -8.86
N TYR A 113 -8.49 -7.16 -8.77
CA TYR A 113 -9.41 -6.71 -7.71
C TYR A 113 -9.49 -7.63 -6.49
N SER A 114 -9.18 -8.93 -6.63
CA SER A 114 -9.29 -9.90 -5.52
C SER A 114 -8.02 -10.01 -4.66
N ALA A 115 -7.46 -8.87 -4.24
CA ALA A 115 -6.33 -8.82 -3.32
C ALA A 115 -6.74 -8.28 -1.94
N PRO A 116 -6.59 -9.03 -0.84
CA PRO A 116 -6.85 -8.52 0.49
C PRO A 116 -5.79 -7.48 0.90
N SER A 117 -6.20 -6.42 1.58
CA SER A 117 -5.30 -5.36 2.05
C SER A 117 -4.79 -5.58 3.49
N ILE A 118 -5.39 -6.49 4.24
CA ILE A 118 -5.01 -6.79 5.63
C ILE A 118 -3.94 -7.89 5.74
N VAL A 119 -4.01 -8.87 4.84
CA VAL A 119 -3.01 -9.94 4.71
C VAL A 119 -2.19 -9.63 3.48
N LEU A 120 -0.90 -9.40 3.63
CA LEU A 120 -0.04 -9.07 2.50
C LEU A 120 0.55 -10.35 1.92
N THR A 121 0.47 -10.50 0.60
CA THR A 121 1.04 -11.65 -0.11
C THR A 121 2.21 -11.19 -0.96
N SER A 122 3.35 -11.87 -0.82
CA SER A 122 4.52 -11.66 -1.68
C SER A 122 4.92 -12.96 -2.34
N HIS A 123 5.09 -12.94 -3.65
CA HIS A 123 5.67 -14.04 -4.39
C HIS A 123 7.20 -13.90 -4.43
N SER A 124 7.90 -14.79 -3.76
CA SER A 124 9.36 -14.93 -3.87
C SER A 124 9.70 -16.14 -4.74
N HIS A 125 10.97 -16.29 -5.12
CA HIS A 125 11.46 -17.50 -5.79
C HIS A 125 11.21 -18.77 -4.96
N ASP A 126 11.22 -18.63 -3.63
CA ASP A 126 11.01 -19.70 -2.67
C ASP A 126 9.52 -20.06 -2.44
N GLY A 127 8.60 -19.28 -3.02
CA GLY A 127 7.15 -19.51 -2.93
C GLY A 127 6.34 -18.30 -2.51
N LEU A 128 5.07 -18.55 -2.17
CA LEU A 128 4.14 -17.53 -1.66
C LEU A 128 4.38 -17.31 -0.16
N HIS A 129 4.82 -16.10 0.19
CA HIS A 129 4.90 -15.65 1.58
C HIS A 129 3.68 -14.82 1.94
N VAL A 130 3.05 -15.18 3.05
CA VAL A 130 1.87 -14.50 3.59
C VAL A 130 2.28 -13.79 4.87
N PHE A 131 2.17 -12.47 4.87
CA PHE A 131 2.47 -11.62 6.03
C PHE A 131 1.17 -11.23 6.71
N ASP A 132 1.05 -11.60 7.99
CA ASP A 132 -0.13 -11.40 8.80
C ASP A 132 0.08 -10.45 9.99
N ASP A 133 1.10 -9.62 9.88
CA ASP A 133 1.59 -8.75 10.93
C ASP A 133 0.53 -7.75 11.44
N PHE A 134 -0.37 -7.27 10.57
CA PHE A 134 -1.45 -6.36 10.99
C PHE A 134 -2.41 -7.05 11.97
N ARG A 135 -2.87 -8.26 11.65
CA ARG A 135 -3.77 -9.01 12.55
C ARG A 135 -3.06 -9.40 13.84
N GLU A 136 -1.78 -9.76 13.76
CA GLU A 136 -0.94 -10.04 14.93
C GLU A 136 -0.88 -8.82 15.88
N ALA A 137 -0.56 -7.64 15.36
CA ALA A 137 -0.48 -6.41 16.14
C ALA A 137 -1.82 -6.00 16.75
N TYR A 138 -2.91 -6.07 15.97
CA TYR A 138 -4.25 -5.76 16.48
C TYR A 138 -4.71 -6.78 17.53
N ALA A 139 -4.39 -8.06 17.37
CA ALA A 139 -4.66 -9.08 18.37
C ALA A 139 -3.86 -8.82 19.65
N TRP A 140 -2.60 -8.41 19.56
CA TRP A 140 -1.79 -8.04 20.73
C TRP A 140 -2.40 -6.85 21.48
N LEU A 141 -2.78 -5.78 20.77
CA LEU A 141 -3.47 -4.63 21.38
C LEU A 141 -4.75 -5.07 22.10
N ARG A 142 -5.55 -5.93 21.48
CA ARG A 142 -6.83 -6.38 22.03
C ARG A 142 -6.71 -7.17 23.34
N HIS A 143 -5.67 -8.00 23.48
CA HIS A 143 -5.54 -8.89 24.64
C HIS A 143 -4.65 -8.32 25.75
N ASN A 144 -3.73 -7.40 25.44
CA ASN A 144 -2.68 -6.96 26.36
C ASN A 144 -2.79 -5.50 26.84
N THR A 145 -3.84 -4.79 26.43
CA THR A 145 -4.09 -3.39 26.85
C THR A 145 -5.48 -3.26 27.48
N ASP A 146 -5.75 -2.17 28.19
CA ASP A 146 -7.08 -1.93 28.77
C ASP A 146 -8.05 -1.42 27.70
N VAL A 147 -9.35 -1.67 27.86
CA VAL A 147 -10.37 -1.31 26.85
C VAL A 147 -10.47 0.21 26.66
N ASP A 148 -10.24 0.96 27.74
CA ASP A 148 -10.26 2.43 27.75
C ASP A 148 -8.95 3.06 27.24
N ASP A 149 -7.91 2.26 26.99
CA ASP A 149 -6.65 2.78 26.48
C ASP A 149 -6.81 3.34 25.07
N LYS A 150 -6.28 4.55 24.88
CA LYS A 150 -6.31 5.25 23.59
C LYS A 150 -5.05 4.96 22.79
N VAL A 151 -5.25 4.59 21.53
CA VAL A 151 -4.19 4.31 20.56
C VAL A 151 -4.14 5.43 19.52
N ALA A 152 -2.96 6.02 19.32
CA ALA A 152 -2.70 6.96 18.24
C ALA A 152 -2.03 6.25 17.06
N SER A 153 -2.59 6.45 15.87
CA SER A 153 -2.05 6.00 14.59
C SER A 153 -2.32 7.06 13.53
N TRP A 154 -1.78 6.88 12.32
CA TRP A 154 -2.26 7.64 11.16
C TRP A 154 -3.73 7.30 10.86
N TRP A 155 -4.46 8.23 10.23
CA TRP A 155 -5.91 8.13 10.04
C TRP A 155 -6.34 6.94 9.17
N ASP A 156 -5.48 6.50 8.24
CA ASP A 156 -5.69 5.32 7.38
C ASP A 156 -6.03 4.06 8.19
N TYR A 157 -5.46 3.90 9.39
CA TYR A 157 -5.56 2.68 10.19
C TYR A 157 -6.63 2.74 11.29
N GLY A 158 -7.30 3.89 11.46
CA GLY A 158 -8.22 4.12 12.59
C GLY A 158 -9.40 3.14 12.62
N TYR A 159 -10.03 2.89 11.47
CA TYR A 159 -11.12 1.91 11.37
C TYR A 159 -10.66 0.49 11.64
N GLN A 160 -9.51 0.10 11.11
CA GLN A 160 -8.96 -1.25 11.32
C GLN A 160 -8.64 -1.49 12.80
N THR A 161 -8.03 -0.50 13.45
CA THR A 161 -7.68 -0.55 14.86
C THR A 161 -8.95 -0.67 15.72
N THR A 162 -9.97 0.13 15.44
CA THR A 162 -11.25 0.05 16.16
C THR A 162 -11.94 -1.30 15.95
N ALA A 163 -12.04 -1.78 14.70
CA ALA A 163 -12.75 -3.01 14.39
C ALA A 163 -12.03 -4.28 14.86
N MET A 164 -10.70 -4.34 14.74
CA MET A 164 -9.92 -5.54 15.05
C MET A 164 -9.37 -5.54 16.48
N ALA A 165 -8.78 -4.41 16.91
CA ALA A 165 -8.20 -4.29 18.24
C ALA A 165 -9.23 -3.94 19.32
N ASN A 166 -10.42 -3.44 18.95
CA ASN A 166 -11.46 -2.98 19.87
C ASN A 166 -10.90 -1.97 20.89
N ARG A 167 -10.24 -0.91 20.39
CA ARG A 167 -9.66 0.17 21.18
C ARG A 167 -10.07 1.53 20.66
N THR A 168 -10.05 2.51 21.55
CA THR A 168 -10.34 3.90 21.22
C THR A 168 -9.20 4.48 20.40
N VAL A 169 -9.52 5.06 19.24
CA VAL A 169 -8.55 5.74 18.36
C VAL A 169 -8.73 7.24 18.42
N ILE A 170 -7.64 7.98 18.21
CA ILE A 170 -7.65 9.45 18.20
C ILE A 170 -8.16 10.02 16.87
N VAL A 171 -7.73 9.40 15.75
CA VAL A 171 -8.10 9.80 14.39
C VAL A 171 -8.47 8.57 13.57
N ASP A 172 -9.41 8.75 12.65
CA ASP A 172 -9.90 7.74 11.72
C ASP A 172 -10.18 8.34 10.33
N ASN A 173 -10.60 7.49 9.40
CA ASN A 173 -10.86 7.87 8.02
C ASN A 173 -12.18 8.67 7.83
N ASN A 174 -12.99 8.85 8.89
CA ASN A 174 -14.19 9.70 8.87
C ASN A 174 -14.06 10.90 9.82
N THR A 175 -12.82 11.24 10.19
CA THR A 175 -12.54 12.38 11.05
C THR A 175 -12.78 13.66 10.25
N TRP A 176 -13.91 14.31 10.53
CA TRP A 176 -14.33 15.55 9.90
C TRP A 176 -13.56 16.79 10.43
N ASN A 177 -12.89 16.65 11.57
CA ASN A 177 -12.10 17.72 12.16
C ASN A 177 -10.63 17.69 11.68
N ASN A 178 -10.33 18.46 10.64
CA ASN A 178 -8.99 18.57 10.07
C ASN A 178 -7.92 19.03 11.07
N THR A 179 -8.29 19.86 12.05
CA THR A 179 -7.36 20.30 13.11
C THR A 179 -6.91 19.13 13.98
N HIS A 180 -7.77 18.14 14.18
CA HIS A 180 -7.42 16.95 14.96
C HIS A 180 -6.40 16.07 14.22
N ILE A 181 -6.63 15.85 12.93
CA ILE A 181 -5.68 15.14 12.04
C ILE A 181 -4.34 15.89 11.99
N ALA A 182 -4.38 17.22 11.85
CA ALA A 182 -3.19 18.06 11.86
C ALA A 182 -2.42 17.94 13.19
N THR A 183 -3.10 17.84 14.33
CA THR A 183 -2.46 17.67 15.64
C THR A 183 -1.68 16.35 15.71
N VAL A 184 -2.26 15.24 15.22
CA VAL A 184 -1.57 13.94 15.14
C VAL A 184 -0.40 14.00 14.13
N GLY A 185 -0.62 14.60 12.96
CA GLY A 185 0.45 14.80 11.96
C GLY A 185 1.61 15.62 12.49
N THR A 186 1.33 16.69 13.25
CA THR A 186 2.32 17.53 13.93
C THR A 186 3.05 16.74 15.01
N ALA A 187 2.37 15.92 15.81
CA ALA A 187 3.03 15.07 16.80
C ALA A 187 3.98 14.07 16.14
N MET A 188 3.55 13.38 15.08
CA MET A 188 4.36 12.39 14.36
C MET A 188 5.58 13.00 13.66
N SER A 189 5.47 14.22 13.17
CA SER A 189 6.55 14.93 12.47
C SER A 189 7.46 15.76 13.39
N SER A 190 7.02 16.06 14.62
CA SER A 190 7.81 16.80 15.61
C SER A 190 8.94 15.99 16.24
N PRO A 191 9.93 16.62 16.88
CA PRO A 191 10.87 15.94 17.76
C PRO A 191 10.15 15.24 18.92
N GLU A 192 10.82 14.25 19.50
CA GLU A 192 10.25 13.35 20.52
C GLU A 192 9.61 14.05 21.73
N LYS A 193 10.20 15.13 22.26
CA LYS A 193 9.68 15.81 23.45
C LYS A 193 8.37 16.58 23.16
N PRO A 194 8.31 17.50 22.17
CA PRO A 194 7.04 18.14 21.79
C PRO A 194 5.96 17.13 21.42
N ALA A 195 6.33 16.06 20.72
CA ALA A 195 5.37 15.02 20.35
C ALA A 195 4.78 14.29 21.56
N TRP A 196 5.61 14.00 22.57
CA TRP A 196 5.15 13.43 23.83
C TRP A 196 4.20 14.38 24.57
N GLU A 197 4.48 15.69 24.61
CA GLU A 197 3.59 16.68 25.23
C GLU A 197 2.21 16.71 24.55
N ILE A 198 2.17 16.61 23.21
CA ILE A 198 0.91 16.55 22.45
C ILE A 198 0.16 15.25 22.77
N PHE A 199 0.82 14.10 22.70
CA PHE A 199 0.16 12.82 22.97
C PHE A 199 -0.30 12.67 24.42
N ASP A 200 0.45 13.19 25.40
CA ASP A 200 0.05 13.23 26.80
C ASP A 200 -1.18 14.12 26.99
N SER A 201 -1.25 15.27 26.30
CA SER A 201 -2.42 16.16 26.34
C SER A 201 -3.70 15.53 25.75
N LEU A 202 -3.54 14.59 24.81
CA LEU A 202 -4.63 13.82 24.21
C LEU A 202 -4.94 12.52 24.99
N ASP A 203 -4.23 12.28 26.11
CA ASP A 203 -4.33 11.07 26.93
C ASP A 203 -4.12 9.77 26.11
N VAL A 204 -3.15 9.81 25.19
CA VAL A 204 -2.73 8.66 24.39
C VAL A 204 -1.82 7.77 25.23
N LYS A 205 -2.10 6.46 25.24
CA LYS A 205 -1.25 5.47 25.92
C LYS A 205 -0.31 4.75 24.97
N TYR A 206 -0.80 4.43 23.77
CA TYR A 206 -0.06 3.66 22.78
C TYR A 206 0.02 4.42 21.45
N VAL A 207 1.17 4.33 20.79
CA VAL A 207 1.41 4.85 19.45
C VAL A 207 1.75 3.67 18.55
N MET A 208 0.98 3.50 17.48
CA MET A 208 1.20 2.48 16.46
C MET A 208 1.79 3.13 15.21
N VAL A 209 2.88 2.57 14.70
CA VAL A 209 3.52 2.97 13.44
C VAL A 209 3.72 1.77 12.53
N VAL A 210 3.54 1.99 11.23
CA VAL A 210 3.76 0.98 10.18
C VAL A 210 5.13 1.21 9.54
N PHE A 211 5.99 0.21 9.62
CA PHE A 211 7.35 0.26 9.10
C PHE A 211 7.61 -0.90 8.12
N GLY A 212 7.75 -0.59 6.84
CA GLY A 212 7.93 -1.61 5.80
C GLY A 212 9.37 -1.91 5.42
N GLY A 213 10.36 -1.31 6.10
CA GLY A 213 11.74 -1.28 5.62
C GLY A 213 12.45 -2.63 5.62
N LEU A 214 12.06 -3.57 6.48
CA LEU A 214 12.65 -4.92 6.54
C LEU A 214 12.16 -5.82 5.39
N VAL A 215 10.86 -5.77 5.09
CA VAL A 215 10.22 -6.68 4.13
C VAL A 215 10.16 -6.07 2.73
N GLY A 216 10.28 -4.74 2.62
CA GLY A 216 10.10 -4.01 1.37
C GLY A 216 8.65 -3.59 1.12
N TYR A 217 7.86 -3.33 2.17
CA TYR A 217 6.47 -2.88 2.03
C TYR A 217 6.42 -1.35 1.80
N PRO A 218 6.04 -0.86 0.60
CA PRO A 218 6.18 0.56 0.26
C PRO A 218 5.11 1.46 0.87
N SER A 219 3.99 0.91 1.33
CA SER A 219 2.90 1.68 1.94
C SER A 219 3.09 1.87 3.46
N ASP A 220 4.33 2.17 3.87
CA ASP A 220 4.71 2.44 5.25
C ASP A 220 4.56 3.92 5.63
N ASP A 221 4.62 4.23 6.92
CA ASP A 221 4.38 5.58 7.43
C ASP A 221 5.52 6.55 7.11
N ILE A 222 6.73 6.04 6.85
CA ILE A 222 7.86 6.86 6.43
C ILE A 222 7.65 7.43 5.02
N ASN A 223 6.94 6.76 4.11
CA ASN A 223 6.57 7.36 2.82
C ASN A 223 5.40 8.34 2.98
N LYS A 224 4.53 8.10 3.97
CA LYS A 224 3.38 8.97 4.24
C LYS A 224 3.73 10.23 5.03
N ILE A 225 4.94 10.35 5.58
CA ILE A 225 5.37 11.55 6.33
C ILE A 225 5.28 12.84 5.49
N LEU A 226 5.47 12.72 4.16
CA LEU A 226 5.31 13.80 3.19
C LEU A 226 3.87 14.33 3.12
N TRP A 227 2.88 13.57 3.57
CA TRP A 227 1.51 14.04 3.78
C TRP A 227 1.28 14.57 5.20
N MET A 228 1.89 13.95 6.20
CA MET A 228 1.75 14.36 7.60
C MET A 228 2.29 15.78 7.85
N VAL A 229 3.43 16.10 7.24
CA VAL A 229 4.13 17.39 7.43
C VAL A 229 3.33 18.57 6.87
N PRO A 230 2.83 18.56 5.61
CA PRO A 230 2.01 19.65 5.09
C PRO A 230 0.67 19.80 5.79
N ILE A 231 0.01 18.69 6.18
CA ILE A 231 -1.26 18.74 6.91
C ILE A 231 -1.06 19.38 8.29
N GLY A 232 -0.01 18.97 9.02
CA GLY A 232 0.37 19.58 10.29
C GLY A 232 0.78 21.05 10.13
N GLY A 233 1.64 21.35 9.15
CA GLY A 233 2.15 22.68 8.87
C GLY A 233 1.10 23.69 8.40
N GLY A 234 0.02 23.22 7.76
CA GLY A 234 -1.11 24.05 7.35
C GLY A 234 -1.89 24.65 8.52
N VAL A 235 -1.91 23.97 9.67
CA VAL A 235 -2.56 24.45 10.90
C VAL A 235 -1.54 25.04 11.88
N PHE A 236 -0.36 24.43 11.95
CA PHE A 236 0.69 24.77 12.90
C PHE A 236 1.98 25.21 12.17
N PRO A 237 2.22 26.53 12.00
CA PRO A 237 3.30 27.06 11.15
C PRO A 237 4.74 26.74 11.60
N HIS A 238 4.93 26.17 12.79
CA HIS A 238 6.25 25.81 13.31
C HIS A 238 6.84 24.57 12.62
N ILE A 239 6.02 23.80 11.89
CA ILE A 239 6.47 22.69 11.04
C ILE A 239 6.39 23.14 9.59
N ARG A 240 7.51 23.03 8.86
CA ARG A 240 7.59 23.44 7.46
C ARG A 240 8.18 22.31 6.63
N GLU A 241 7.53 22.00 5.51
CA GLU A 241 7.95 20.94 4.58
C GLU A 241 9.41 21.06 4.11
N PRO A 242 9.94 22.25 3.75
CA PRO A 242 11.32 22.38 3.31
C PRO A 242 12.36 21.94 4.34
N ASP A 243 12.02 21.96 5.63
CA ASP A 243 12.96 21.55 6.70
C ASP A 243 13.22 20.03 6.69
N TYR A 244 12.36 19.24 6.03
CA TYR A 244 12.49 17.78 5.90
C TYR A 244 13.16 17.35 4.57
N LEU A 245 13.29 18.27 3.62
CA LEU A 245 13.85 18.01 2.30
C LEU A 245 15.27 18.59 2.20
N ARG A 246 16.21 17.81 1.67
CA ARG A 246 17.55 18.32 1.34
C ARG A 246 17.60 18.61 -0.15
N ASP A 247 17.76 19.88 -0.52
CA ASP A 247 17.78 20.33 -1.92
C ASP A 247 16.53 19.85 -2.71
N GLY A 248 15.38 19.81 -2.04
CA GLY A 248 14.11 19.31 -2.60
C GLY A 248 13.99 17.79 -2.66
N GLN A 249 15.01 17.03 -2.24
CA GLN A 249 14.97 15.57 -2.20
C GLN A 249 14.64 15.04 -0.80
N TYR A 250 13.71 14.09 -0.75
CA TYR A 250 13.40 13.32 0.44
C TYR A 250 14.42 12.19 0.61
N ARG A 251 15.12 12.18 1.75
CA ARG A 251 16.17 11.19 2.06
C ARG A 251 16.07 10.72 3.51
N ILE A 252 16.50 9.49 3.74
CA ILE A 252 16.59 8.85 5.07
C ILE A 252 18.02 8.41 5.44
N ASP A 253 18.96 8.66 4.52
CA ASP A 253 20.37 8.30 4.61
C ASP A 253 21.12 9.27 5.55
N ALA A 254 22.44 9.09 5.68
CA ALA A 254 23.28 9.99 6.47
C ALA A 254 23.28 11.44 5.94
N HIS A 255 22.82 11.65 4.71
CA HIS A 255 22.68 12.97 4.11
C HIS A 255 21.29 13.58 4.33
N ALA A 256 20.35 12.90 4.97
CA ALA A 256 19.06 13.48 5.33
C ALA A 256 19.18 14.73 6.22
N THR A 257 18.14 15.57 6.26
CA THR A 257 18.16 16.76 7.10
C THR A 257 18.17 16.38 8.60
N PRO A 258 18.79 17.19 9.48
CA PRO A 258 18.76 16.94 10.91
C PRO A 258 17.33 16.91 11.48
N THR A 259 16.39 17.65 10.87
CA THR A 259 14.97 17.64 11.24
C THR A 259 14.35 16.28 10.95
N MET A 260 14.59 15.71 9.77
CA MET A 260 14.09 14.38 9.40
C MET A 260 14.68 13.28 10.31
N LEU A 261 15.99 13.30 10.58
CA LEU A 261 16.64 12.30 11.43
C LEU A 261 16.27 12.40 12.93
N ASN A 262 15.66 13.50 13.36
CA ASN A 262 15.25 13.72 14.75
C ASN A 262 13.73 13.75 14.96
N CYS A 263 12.93 13.64 13.89
CA CYS A 263 11.49 13.56 14.01
C CYS A 263 11.07 12.26 14.72
N LEU A 264 9.89 12.28 15.35
CA LEU A 264 9.38 11.13 16.08
C LEU A 264 9.18 9.94 15.14
N MET A 265 8.55 10.14 13.98
CA MET A 265 8.27 9.06 13.02
C MET A 265 9.54 8.29 12.61
N TYR A 266 10.63 9.01 12.32
CA TYR A 266 11.93 8.38 12.01
C TYR A 266 12.45 7.58 13.21
N LYS A 267 12.42 8.18 14.41
CA LYS A 267 12.90 7.51 15.62
C LYS A 267 12.09 6.25 15.96
N LEU A 268 10.78 6.30 15.88
CA LEU A 268 9.93 5.14 16.15
C LEU A 268 10.16 4.06 15.09
N SER A 269 10.12 4.40 13.81
CA SER A 269 10.27 3.42 12.74
C SER A 269 11.64 2.72 12.72
N TYR A 270 12.74 3.48 12.94
CA TYR A 270 14.10 2.95 12.87
C TYR A 270 14.71 2.54 14.21
N TYR A 271 13.94 2.54 15.31
CA TYR A 271 14.46 2.15 16.61
C TYR A 271 15.01 0.72 16.56
N ARG A 272 16.28 0.53 16.94
CA ARG A 272 16.99 -0.77 16.92
C ARG A 272 17.03 -1.49 15.56
N PHE A 273 16.74 -0.80 14.46
CA PHE A 273 16.75 -1.41 13.12
C PHE A 273 18.13 -1.88 12.66
N VAL A 274 19.20 -1.28 13.20
CA VAL A 274 20.57 -1.73 12.91
C VAL A 274 20.88 -3.10 13.52
N GLU A 275 20.12 -3.54 14.53
CA GLU A 275 20.33 -4.85 15.18
C GLU A 275 19.86 -6.03 14.32
N THR A 276 19.07 -5.80 13.26
CA THR A 276 18.61 -6.88 12.37
C THR A 276 19.74 -7.37 11.46
N ASP A 277 20.29 -6.48 10.63
CA ASP A 277 21.26 -6.79 9.58
C ASP A 277 22.67 -6.22 9.85
N GLY A 278 22.89 -5.59 11.01
CA GLY A 278 24.14 -4.91 11.40
C GLY A 278 24.40 -3.59 10.67
N LYS A 279 23.80 -3.38 9.50
CA LYS A 279 23.89 -2.15 8.69
C LYS A 279 22.65 -1.27 8.79
N GLY A 280 21.48 -1.86 9.06
CA GLY A 280 20.20 -1.15 9.03
C GLY A 280 19.88 -0.63 7.63
N PHE A 281 19.75 -1.56 6.68
CA PHE A 281 19.47 -1.26 5.27
C PHE A 281 17.96 -1.30 5.01
N ASP A 282 17.38 -0.18 4.56
CA ASP A 282 15.96 -0.11 4.20
C ASP A 282 15.76 -0.65 2.78
N ARG A 283 14.98 -1.73 2.64
CA ARG A 283 14.68 -2.37 1.34
C ARG A 283 13.74 -1.56 0.46
N VAL A 284 12.84 -0.77 1.05
CA VAL A 284 11.89 0.07 0.31
C VAL A 284 12.64 1.22 -0.37
N ARG A 285 13.48 1.91 0.40
CA ARG A 285 14.20 3.12 -0.05
C ARG A 285 15.58 2.82 -0.60
N ARG A 286 16.03 1.57 -0.51
CA ARG A 286 17.33 1.08 -0.99
C ARG A 286 18.50 1.91 -0.48
N THR A 287 18.43 2.31 0.79
CA THR A 287 19.43 3.18 1.43
C THR A 287 19.74 2.70 2.84
N GLU A 288 20.96 2.97 3.30
CA GLU A 288 21.36 2.72 4.68
C GLU A 288 20.86 3.84 5.59
N THR A 289 20.39 3.48 6.78
CA THR A 289 19.88 4.47 7.75
C THR A 289 20.94 5.50 8.15
N GLY A 290 20.57 6.78 8.13
CA GLY A 290 21.46 7.86 8.52
C GLY A 290 21.85 7.85 10.00
N LYS A 291 20.91 7.55 10.90
CA LYS A 291 21.14 7.54 12.35
C LYS A 291 20.98 6.13 12.90
N LYS A 292 22.12 5.48 13.14
CA LYS A 292 22.20 4.06 13.50
C LYS A 292 21.85 3.74 14.95
N HIS A 293 22.32 4.55 15.89
CA HIS A 293 22.16 4.32 17.32
C HIS A 293 21.52 5.52 17.99
N PHE A 294 20.37 5.30 18.62
CA PHE A 294 19.69 6.27 19.45
C PHE A 294 18.74 5.57 20.42
N GLU A 295 18.44 6.24 21.53
CA GLU A 295 17.52 5.75 22.56
C GLU A 295 16.25 6.58 22.61
N LEU A 296 15.13 5.93 22.96
CA LEU A 296 13.85 6.57 23.21
C LEU A 296 13.71 6.94 24.69
N THR A 297 13.54 8.22 24.96
CA THR A 297 13.46 8.80 26.30
C THR A 297 12.03 8.87 26.85
N HIS A 298 11.04 9.15 26.00
CA HIS A 298 9.64 9.35 26.38
C HIS A 298 8.71 8.21 25.90
N PHE A 299 9.21 7.35 25.02
CA PHE A 299 8.49 6.19 24.50
C PHE A 299 9.24 4.91 24.86
N GLU A 300 8.51 3.82 25.05
CA GLU A 300 9.05 2.47 25.18
C GLU A 300 8.43 1.55 24.13
N GLU A 301 9.25 0.72 23.49
CA GLU A 301 8.77 -0.32 22.59
C GLU A 301 8.11 -1.43 23.42
N VAL A 302 6.85 -1.74 23.14
CA VAL A 302 6.10 -2.81 23.85
C VAL A 302 5.85 -4.01 22.97
N PHE A 303 5.74 -3.81 21.65
CA PHE A 303 5.50 -4.88 20.70
C PHE A 303 5.99 -4.49 19.30
N THR A 304 6.60 -5.45 18.61
CA THR A 304 6.97 -5.36 17.20
C THR A 304 6.65 -6.71 16.56
N THR A 305 5.97 -6.69 15.42
CA THR A 305 5.51 -7.91 14.73
C THR A 305 6.67 -8.73 14.18
N HIS A 306 6.42 -9.98 13.81
CA HIS A 306 7.44 -10.91 13.32
C HIS A 306 8.31 -10.33 12.17
N HIS A 307 7.67 -9.69 11.19
CA HIS A 307 8.36 -9.09 10.03
C HIS A 307 8.57 -7.58 10.17
N TRP A 308 8.41 -7.04 11.38
CA TRP A 308 8.61 -5.63 11.73
C TRP A 308 7.71 -4.65 10.96
N ILE A 309 6.58 -5.12 10.41
CA ILE A 309 5.63 -4.29 9.66
C ILE A 309 4.90 -3.32 10.58
N VAL A 310 4.50 -3.76 11.77
CA VAL A 310 3.80 -2.91 12.74
C VAL A 310 4.60 -2.86 14.04
N ARG A 311 4.76 -1.65 14.57
CA ARG A 311 5.46 -1.40 15.82
C ARG A 311 4.58 -0.59 16.75
N ILE A 312 4.52 -1.01 18.01
CA ILE A 312 3.69 -0.39 19.04
C ILE A 312 4.60 0.10 20.15
N TYR A 313 4.42 1.37 20.47
CA TYR A 313 5.13 2.07 21.52
C TYR A 313 4.17 2.52 22.61
N LYS A 314 4.57 2.42 23.87
CA LYS A 314 3.84 2.97 24.99
C LYS A 314 4.46 4.29 25.43
N LEU A 315 3.62 5.24 25.80
CA LEU A 315 4.07 6.50 26.38
C LEU A 315 4.55 6.27 27.82
N LYS A 316 5.75 6.76 28.12
CA LYS A 316 6.27 6.77 29.49
C LYS A 316 5.56 7.84 30.31
N PRO A 317 5.23 7.56 31.58
CA PRO A 317 4.63 8.55 32.46
C PRO A 317 5.60 9.73 32.70
N PRO A 318 5.08 10.91 33.03
CA PRO A 318 5.90 12.06 33.37
C PRO A 318 6.86 11.70 34.52
N LYS A 319 8.12 12.17 34.41
CA LYS A 319 9.10 11.93 35.47
C LYS A 319 8.65 12.64 36.75
N ASN A 320 8.30 11.87 37.78
CA ASN A 320 7.88 12.35 39.11
C ASN A 320 8.89 13.24 39.87
N ARG A 321 10.04 13.60 39.27
CA ARG A 321 11.05 14.46 39.91
C ARG A 321 11.75 15.33 38.86
N ILE A 322 11.55 16.65 38.93
CA ILE A 322 12.36 17.62 38.20
C ILE A 322 13.78 17.54 38.78
N ARG A 323 14.68 16.87 38.07
CA ARG A 323 16.09 16.83 38.45
C ARG A 323 16.67 18.21 38.15
N GLY A 324 16.60 19.10 39.13
CA GLY A 324 17.17 20.44 39.03
C GLY A 324 18.59 20.35 38.49
N LYS A 325 18.90 21.11 37.43
CA LYS A 325 20.25 21.23 36.90
C LYS A 325 21.11 21.96 37.95
N SER A 326 21.54 21.26 38.98
CA SER A 326 22.66 21.72 39.80
C SER A 326 23.90 21.66 38.92
N LYS A 327 24.32 22.80 38.39
CA LYS A 327 25.70 23.00 37.94
C LYS A 327 26.59 22.79 39.18
N LYS A 328 27.07 21.56 39.39
CA LYS A 328 28.23 21.34 40.25
C LYS A 328 29.42 21.95 39.52
N SER A 329 29.86 23.12 39.97
CA SER A 329 31.16 23.67 39.59
C SER A 329 32.22 22.62 39.96
N LYS A 330 32.85 22.00 38.95
CA LYS A 330 33.97 21.09 39.16
C LYS A 330 35.18 21.94 39.60
N SER A 331 35.48 21.97 40.90
CA SER A 331 36.85 22.17 41.36
C SER A 331 37.62 20.87 41.10
N ASN A 332 38.62 20.91 40.23
CA ASN A 332 39.51 19.79 39.94
C ASN A 332 40.26 19.37 41.22
N SER A 333 39.96 18.17 41.73
CA SER A 333 40.95 17.35 42.43
C SER A 333 40.75 15.91 41.97
N LYS A 334 41.68 15.42 41.15
CA LYS A 334 41.76 14.00 40.77
C LYS A 334 42.23 13.22 41.99
N ALA A 335 41.34 12.49 42.64
CA ALA A 335 41.69 11.42 43.55
C ALA A 335 41.51 10.08 42.82
N ASN A 336 42.61 9.37 42.60
CA ASN A 336 42.61 8.00 42.09
C ASN A 336 41.95 7.08 43.12
N SER A 337 40.80 6.49 42.79
CA SER A 337 40.18 5.45 43.61
C SER A 337 40.53 4.07 43.05
N THR A 338 41.53 3.41 43.64
CA THR A 338 41.71 1.97 43.54
C THR A 338 40.62 1.28 44.37
N SER A 339 39.85 0.39 43.73
CA SER A 339 38.78 -0.37 44.38
C SER A 339 39.35 -1.43 45.33
N LYS A 340 39.16 -1.25 46.63
CA LYS A 340 39.19 -2.37 47.60
C LYS A 340 37.85 -2.42 48.33
N SER A 341 37.17 -3.55 48.14
CA SER A 341 35.95 -3.94 48.85
C SER A 341 36.21 -3.96 50.36
N LYS A 342 35.47 -3.15 51.13
CA LYS A 342 35.30 -3.31 52.58
C LYS A 342 33.96 -2.72 53.05
N ARG A 343 33.06 -3.65 53.41
CA ARG A 343 32.18 -3.70 54.60
C ARG A 343 31.45 -2.40 55.00
N ASN A 344 30.13 -2.40 54.76
CA ASN A 344 29.18 -1.40 55.24
C ASN A 344 29.17 -1.29 56.78
N GLY A 345 29.49 -0.10 57.29
CA GLY A 345 29.21 0.32 58.67
C GLY A 345 28.49 1.66 58.63
N ASN A 346 27.26 1.71 59.13
CA ASN A 346 26.45 2.92 59.24
C ASN A 346 27.06 3.90 60.27
N ALA A 347 27.68 4.99 59.79
CA ALA A 347 28.14 6.07 60.66
C ALA A 347 27.03 7.14 60.80
N ARG A 348 26.35 7.17 61.95
CA ARG A 348 25.56 8.32 62.42
C ARG A 348 26.50 9.43 62.89
N LYS A 349 26.19 10.67 62.51
CA LYS A 349 26.95 11.89 62.85
C LYS A 349 27.00 12.16 64.37
N ASN A 350 28.21 12.51 64.81
CA ASN A 350 28.70 13.17 66.03
C ASN A 350 27.69 13.51 67.16
N PRO A 351 27.97 13.12 68.42
CA PRO A 351 27.54 13.88 69.58
C PRO A 351 28.54 14.99 69.96
N PRO A 352 28.12 16.02 70.71
CA PRO A 352 28.98 17.17 71.04
C PRO A 352 29.95 16.84 72.20
N ALA A 353 31.11 17.50 72.16
CA ALA A 353 32.14 17.39 73.18
C ALA A 353 31.67 18.00 74.52
N VAL A 354 31.85 17.26 75.62
CA VAL A 354 31.75 17.77 76.99
C VAL A 354 33.17 18.02 77.49
N LYS A 355 33.35 19.15 78.17
CA LYS A 355 34.60 19.69 78.71
C LYS A 355 35.27 18.80 79.73
#